data_AF-A0A7L3W6G8-F1
#
_entry.id   AF-A0A7L3W6G8-F1
#
_cell.length_a   1.000
_cell.length_b   1.000
_cell.length_c   1.000
_cell.angle_alpha   90.00
_cell.angle_beta   90.00
_cell.angle_gamma   90.00
#
_symmetry.space_group_name_H-M   'P 1'
#
loop_
_entity.id
_entity.type
_entity.pdbx_description
1 polymer ?
#
loop_
_entity_poly.entity_id
_entity_poly.type
_entity_poly.pdbx_seq_one_letter_code
_entity_poly.pdbx_strand_id
1 'polypeptide(L)'
;MAVPSWLDRLRAARKTALVQDGKRKIHYLFEDGKEMAEEYDMKTSQLVSRKWREKNTLGGSGKWQVEVGEPTSPALGALESELIKESSSNPVFMRKDTLTSFQWRIRNLPYPKEVYSVSVEKEQRCCVIRTSNKK
;
A
#
# COMPACT_ATOMS: atom_id res chain seq x y z
N MET A 1 14.70 25.44 -9.62
CA MET A 1 13.23 25.48 -9.75
C MET A 1 12.62 24.75 -8.57
N ALA A 2 11.54 25.27 -7.97
CA ALA A 2 10.87 24.60 -6.85
C ALA A 2 10.24 23.28 -7.33
N VAL A 3 10.38 22.21 -6.53
CA VAL A 3 9.72 20.93 -6.82
C VAL A 3 8.20 21.17 -6.80
N PRO A 4 7.46 20.82 -7.86
CA PRO A 4 6.01 21.00 -7.88
C PRO A 4 5.35 20.32 -6.67
N SER A 5 4.39 21.02 -6.07
CA SER A 5 3.66 20.46 -4.94
C SER A 5 3.00 19.15 -5.37
N TRP A 6 2.74 18.26 -4.40
CA TRP A 6 2.05 17.01 -4.68
C TRP A 6 0.69 17.24 -5.37
N LEU A 7 -0.04 18.27 -4.93
CA LEU A 7 -1.34 18.63 -5.49
C LEU A 7 -1.24 19.07 -6.95
N ASP A 8 -0.19 19.81 -7.30
CA ASP A 8 0.04 20.26 -8.68
C ASP A 8 0.39 19.08 -9.60
N ARG A 9 1.23 18.14 -9.12
CA ARG A 9 1.53 16.90 -9.84
C ARG A 9 0.27 16.07 -10.09
N LEU A 10 -0.59 15.93 -9.08
CA LEU A 10 -1.87 15.25 -9.24
C LEU A 10 -2.75 15.96 -10.27
N ARG A 11 -2.85 17.29 -10.24
CA ARG A 11 -3.66 18.06 -11.20
C ARG A 11 -3.14 17.89 -12.63
N ALA A 12 -1.84 17.98 -12.85
CA ALA A 12 -1.20 17.84 -14.15
C ALA A 12 -1.29 16.41 -14.73
N ALA A 13 -1.31 15.38 -13.89
CA ALA A 13 -1.39 13.99 -14.34
C ALA A 13 -2.63 13.72 -15.21
N ARG A 14 -2.47 12.90 -16.25
CA ARG A 14 -3.60 12.38 -17.02
C ARG A 14 -4.33 11.34 -16.18
N LYS A 15 -5.66 11.47 -16.08
CA LYS A 15 -6.49 10.63 -15.21
C LYS A 15 -7.51 9.85 -16.01
N THR A 16 -7.70 8.59 -15.67
CA THR A 16 -8.87 7.81 -16.07
C THR A 16 -9.54 7.27 -14.81
N ALA A 17 -10.86 7.27 -14.78
CA ALA A 17 -11.62 6.83 -13.63
C ALA A 17 -12.77 5.93 -14.08
N LEU A 18 -13.05 4.89 -13.30
CA LEU A 18 -14.20 4.02 -13.48
C LEU A 18 -14.76 3.60 -12.13
N VAL A 19 -16.05 3.25 -12.11
CA VAL A 19 -16.70 2.66 -10.94
C VAL A 19 -17.02 1.20 -11.26
N GLN A 20 -16.55 0.29 -10.41
CA GLN A 20 -16.75 -1.15 -10.56
C GLN A 20 -16.77 -1.80 -9.18
N ASP A 21 -17.68 -2.75 -8.96
CA ASP A 21 -17.80 -3.53 -7.72
C ASP A 21 -17.89 -2.67 -6.43
N GLY A 22 -18.61 -1.55 -6.50
CA GLY A 22 -18.74 -0.61 -5.38
C GLY A 22 -17.46 0.17 -5.06
N LYS A 23 -16.47 0.16 -5.95
CA LYS A 23 -15.22 0.93 -5.82
C LYS A 23 -15.05 1.92 -6.95
N ARG A 24 -14.53 3.11 -6.64
CA ARG A 24 -14.00 4.05 -7.62
C ARG A 24 -12.53 3.75 -7.83
N LYS A 25 -12.16 3.36 -9.04
CA LYS A 25 -10.78 3.10 -9.45
C LYS A 25 -10.28 4.27 -10.27
N ILE A 26 -9.15 4.86 -9.89
CA ILE A 26 -8.55 6.01 -10.57
C ILE A 26 -7.13 5.64 -10.96
N HIS A 27 -6.80 5.81 -12.22
CA HIS A 27 -5.45 5.67 -12.74
C HIS A 27 -4.88 7.04 -13.11
N TYR A 28 -3.66 7.31 -12.67
CA TYR A 28 -2.91 8.53 -12.92
C TYR A 28 -1.66 8.17 -13.73
N LEU A 29 -1.43 8.89 -14.82
CA LEU A 29 -0.18 8.91 -15.56
C LEU A 29 0.48 10.28 -15.37
N PHE A 30 1.62 10.31 -14.69
CA PHE A 30 2.38 11.52 -14.40
C PHE A 30 3.28 11.90 -15.57
N GLU A 31 3.76 13.15 -15.58
CA GLU A 31 4.62 13.70 -16.63
C GLU A 31 5.98 13.01 -16.73
N ASP A 32 6.49 12.51 -15.59
CA ASP A 32 7.71 11.69 -15.52
C ASP A 32 7.50 10.24 -16.02
N GLY A 33 6.28 9.92 -16.45
CA GLY A 33 5.89 8.60 -16.94
C GLY A 33 5.61 7.57 -15.85
N LYS A 34 5.63 7.97 -14.56
CA LYS A 34 5.18 7.10 -13.47
C LYS A 34 3.67 6.95 -13.51
N GLU A 35 3.20 5.81 -13.02
CA GLU A 35 1.79 5.47 -12.95
C GLU A 35 1.38 5.21 -11.51
N MET A 36 0.22 5.72 -11.11
CA MET A 36 -0.41 5.43 -9.82
C MET A 36 -1.83 4.95 -10.06
N ALA A 37 -2.25 3.90 -9.36
CA ALA A 37 -3.63 3.45 -9.35
C ALA A 37 -4.16 3.46 -7.92
N GLU A 38 -5.30 4.12 -7.71
CA GLU A 38 -6.01 4.21 -6.45
C GLU A 38 -7.38 3.54 -6.55
N GLU A 39 -7.79 2.85 -5.50
CA GLU A 39 -9.16 2.38 -5.33
C GLU A 39 -9.78 2.99 -4.08
N TYR A 40 -10.97 3.56 -4.22
CA TYR A 40 -11.76 4.11 -3.13
C TYR A 40 -13.04 3.32 -2.96
N ASP A 41 -13.41 3.03 -1.71
CA ASP A 41 -14.72 2.47 -1.40
C ASP A 41 -15.81 3.53 -1.59
N MET A 42 -16.85 3.23 -2.38
CA MET A 42 -17.87 4.22 -2.74
C MET A 42 -18.79 4.61 -1.57
N LYS A 43 -18.91 3.77 -0.54
CA LYS A 43 -19.78 4.04 0.61
C LYS A 43 -19.09 4.93 1.63
N THR A 44 -17.82 4.64 1.89
CA THR A 44 -17.03 5.29 2.95
C THR A 44 -16.09 6.38 2.43
N SER A 45 -15.87 6.44 1.11
CA SER A 45 -14.87 7.30 0.46
C SER A 45 -13.43 7.07 0.95
N GLN A 46 -13.17 5.95 1.62
CA GLN A 46 -11.84 5.61 2.12
C GLN A 46 -10.97 5.03 1.00
N LEU A 47 -9.69 5.37 1.02
CA LEU A 47 -8.68 4.77 0.15
C LEU A 47 -8.46 3.30 0.56
N VAL A 48 -8.81 2.38 -0.31
CA VAL A 48 -8.70 0.93 -0.11
C VAL A 48 -7.33 0.43 -0.56
N SER A 49 -6.85 0.94 -1.70
CA SER A 49 -5.52 0.60 -2.21
C SER A 49 -4.90 1.76 -2.98
N ARG A 50 -3.57 1.85 -2.89
CA ARG A 50 -2.74 2.68 -3.76
C ARG A 50 -1.54 1.87 -4.20
N LYS A 51 -1.28 1.82 -5.50
CA LYS A 51 -0.12 1.16 -6.08
C LYS A 51 0.56 2.04 -7.11
N TRP A 52 1.86 1.85 -7.26
CA TRP A 52 2.71 2.58 -8.16
C TRP A 52 3.39 1.66 -9.16
N ARG A 53 3.65 2.18 -10.35
CA ARG A 53 4.46 1.51 -11.36
C ARG A 53 5.36 2.54 -12.01
N GLU A 54 6.62 2.17 -12.18
CA GLU A 54 7.60 2.96 -12.89
C GLU A 54 7.99 2.25 -14.19
N LYS A 55 8.46 3.01 -15.19
CA LYS A 55 9.08 2.42 -16.37
C LYS A 55 10.44 1.85 -16.00
N ASN A 56 10.77 0.68 -16.53
CA ASN A 56 12.11 0.12 -16.36
C ASN A 56 13.12 0.87 -17.24
N THR A 57 14.42 0.63 -17.02
CA THR A 57 15.53 1.25 -17.77
C THR A 57 15.49 1.00 -19.27
N LEU A 58 14.78 -0.04 -19.71
CA LEU A 58 14.60 -0.40 -21.12
C LEU A 58 13.28 0.12 -21.71
N GLY A 59 12.57 1.02 -21.00
CA GLY A 59 11.31 1.63 -21.45
C GLY A 59 10.07 0.73 -21.32
N GLY A 60 10.24 -0.49 -20.82
CA GLY A 60 9.17 -1.42 -20.49
C GLY A 60 8.41 -1.05 -19.21
N SER A 61 7.26 -1.68 -19.03
CA SER A 61 6.42 -1.50 -17.85
C SER A 61 6.99 -2.24 -16.64
N GLY A 62 7.26 -1.54 -15.53
CA GLY A 62 7.68 -2.17 -14.27
C GLY A 62 6.57 -2.95 -13.57
N LYS A 63 6.91 -3.64 -12.47
CA LYS A 63 5.93 -4.32 -11.60
C LYS A 63 5.18 -3.28 -10.76
N TRP A 64 3.89 -3.52 -10.49
CA TRP A 64 3.12 -2.69 -9.57
C TRP A 64 3.58 -2.92 -8.12
N GLN A 65 3.86 -1.83 -7.40
CA GLN A 65 4.26 -1.84 -6.00
C GLN A 65 3.14 -1.23 -5.15
N VAL A 66 2.71 -1.94 -4.11
CA VAL A 66 1.62 -1.49 -3.24
C VAL A 66 2.16 -0.53 -2.17
N GLU A 67 1.58 0.67 -2.08
CA GLU A 67 1.86 1.65 -1.01
C GLU A 67 0.82 1.59 0.10
N VAL A 68 -0.46 1.49 -0.28
CA VAL A 68 -1.61 1.46 0.66
C VAL A 68 -2.45 0.24 0.35
N GLY A 69 -2.96 -0.40 1.38
CA GLY A 69 -3.84 -1.54 1.25
C GLY A 69 -3.10 -2.88 1.20
N GLU A 70 -3.81 -3.88 0.69
CA GLU A 70 -3.38 -5.27 0.71
C GLU A 70 -2.26 -5.50 -0.33
N PRO A 71 -1.07 -5.98 0.07
CA PRO A 71 -0.08 -6.44 -0.90
C PRO A 71 -0.73 -7.52 -1.76
N THR A 72 -0.71 -7.31 -3.07
CA THR A 72 -1.35 -8.25 -3.99
C THR A 72 -0.56 -9.56 -3.93
N SER A 73 -1.19 -10.64 -3.48
CA SER A 73 -0.62 -11.98 -3.67
C SER A 73 -0.33 -12.15 -5.15
N PRO A 74 0.86 -12.63 -5.58
CA PRO A 74 1.14 -12.80 -6.99
C PRO A 74 -0.01 -13.58 -7.63
N ALA A 75 -0.73 -12.91 -8.53
CA ALA A 75 -1.81 -13.53 -9.27
C ALA A 75 -1.23 -14.72 -10.05
N LEU A 76 -2.06 -15.76 -10.25
CA LEU A 76 -1.80 -17.02 -10.96
C LEU A 76 -1.43 -16.85 -12.45
N GLY A 77 -0.47 -15.97 -12.77
CA GLY A 77 -0.09 -15.63 -14.14
C GLY A 77 1.32 -15.09 -14.29
N ALA A 78 2.05 -14.81 -13.20
CA ALA A 78 3.49 -14.63 -13.27
C ALA A 78 4.16 -16.01 -13.21
N LEU A 79 4.55 -16.53 -14.37
CA LEU A 79 5.34 -17.76 -14.50
C LEU A 79 6.80 -17.60 -13.98
N GLU A 80 7.10 -16.52 -13.28
CA GLU A 80 8.24 -16.47 -12.37
C GLU A 80 7.78 -17.10 -11.06
N SER A 81 7.93 -18.42 -10.98
CA SER A 81 7.95 -19.12 -9.70
C SER A 81 8.92 -18.36 -8.80
N GLU A 82 8.41 -17.62 -7.82
CA GLU A 82 9.22 -17.15 -6.70
C GLU A 82 9.77 -18.42 -6.03
N LEU A 83 10.96 -18.85 -6.46
CA LEU A 83 11.65 -20.04 -5.95
C LEU A 83 11.80 -19.96 -4.43
N ILE A 84 11.88 -18.74 -3.90
CA ILE A 84 11.90 -18.42 -2.49
C ILE A 84 10.92 -17.27 -2.28
N LYS A 85 9.94 -17.48 -1.38
CA LYS A 85 9.00 -16.46 -0.93
C LYS A 85 8.89 -16.50 0.59
N GLU A 86 8.53 -15.37 1.17
CA GLU A 86 8.23 -15.31 2.60
C GLU A 86 7.06 -16.25 2.95
N SER A 87 7.09 -16.80 4.16
CA SER A 87 5.99 -17.63 4.65
C SER A 87 4.70 -16.81 4.67
N SER A 88 3.61 -17.37 4.15
CA SER A 88 2.29 -16.75 4.25
C SER A 88 1.81 -16.61 5.70
N SER A 89 2.46 -17.28 6.64
CA SER A 89 2.21 -17.16 8.07
C SER A 89 3.01 -16.03 8.74
N ASN A 90 3.91 -15.35 8.02
CA ASN A 90 4.64 -14.20 8.55
C ASN A 90 3.69 -13.00 8.73
N PRO A 91 3.88 -12.18 9.77
CA PRO A 91 3.11 -10.95 9.95
C PRO A 91 3.23 -10.02 8.75
N VAL A 92 2.10 -9.55 8.23
CA VAL A 92 2.06 -8.60 7.11
C VAL A 92 1.56 -7.25 7.61
N PHE A 93 2.41 -6.23 7.48
CA PHE A 93 2.10 -4.86 7.84
C PHE A 93 1.54 -4.09 6.63
N MET A 94 0.42 -3.39 6.81
CA MET A 94 -0.19 -2.61 5.73
C MET A 94 -0.72 -1.28 6.23
N ARG A 95 -0.47 -0.22 5.45
CA ARG A 95 -0.99 1.13 5.67
C ARG A 95 -2.47 1.20 5.27
N LYS A 96 -3.28 1.86 6.11
CA LYS A 96 -4.74 1.92 5.98
C LYS A 96 -5.34 3.25 6.47
N ASP A 97 -4.59 4.34 6.29
CA ASP A 97 -4.95 5.66 6.79
C ASP A 97 -6.36 6.10 6.40
N THR A 98 -6.96 6.88 7.29
CA THR A 98 -8.20 7.60 7.05
C THR A 98 -7.91 9.09 6.88
N LEU A 99 -8.95 9.87 6.59
CA LEU A 99 -8.84 11.34 6.55
C LEU A 99 -8.34 11.93 7.87
N THR A 100 -8.65 11.29 9.00
CA THR A 100 -8.45 11.84 10.34
C THR A 100 -7.37 11.13 11.16
N SER A 101 -6.85 10.00 10.69
CA SER A 101 -5.89 9.21 11.45
C SER A 101 -4.98 8.39 10.55
N PHE A 102 -3.72 8.29 10.96
CA PHE A 102 -2.83 7.25 10.44
C PHE A 102 -3.24 5.91 11.03
N GLN A 103 -3.39 4.91 10.18
CA GLN A 103 -3.79 3.57 10.60
C GLN A 103 -2.95 2.52 9.90
N TRP A 104 -2.66 1.47 10.63
CA TRP A 104 -1.99 0.29 10.10
C TRP A 104 -2.73 -0.95 10.56
N ARG A 105 -2.77 -1.93 9.68
CA ARG A 105 -3.28 -3.27 9.99
C ARG A 105 -2.11 -4.23 9.94
N ILE A 106 -2.05 -5.13 10.90
CA ILE A 106 -1.14 -6.27 10.88
C ILE A 106 -1.98 -7.52 10.76
N ARG A 107 -1.65 -8.35 9.78
CA ARG A 107 -2.28 -9.67 9.57
C ARG A 107 -1.29 -10.77 9.89
N ASN A 108 -1.80 -11.99 9.97
CA ASN A 108 -1.00 -13.19 10.24
C ASN A 108 -0.21 -13.07 11.55
N LEU A 109 -0.81 -12.43 12.56
CA LEU A 109 -0.25 -12.46 13.91
C LEU A 109 -0.40 -13.88 14.45
N PRO A 110 0.69 -14.54 14.88
CA PRO A 110 0.65 -15.94 15.31
C PRO A 110 -0.06 -16.16 16.64
N TYR A 111 -0.24 -15.10 17.45
CA TYR A 111 -0.89 -15.17 18.74
C TYR A 111 -2.20 -14.36 18.76
N PRO A 112 -3.08 -14.60 19.75
CA PRO A 112 -4.23 -13.74 20.00
C PRO A 112 -3.85 -12.29 20.34
N LYS A 113 -4.78 -11.35 20.13
CA LYS A 113 -4.56 -9.91 20.32
C LYS A 113 -4.06 -9.57 21.72
N GLU A 114 -4.60 -10.22 22.73
CA GLU A 114 -4.29 -10.03 24.16
C GLU A 114 -2.83 -10.36 24.53
N VAL A 115 -2.11 -11.10 23.68
CA VAL A 115 -0.68 -11.37 23.85
C VAL A 115 0.18 -10.17 23.43
N TYR A 116 -0.37 -9.24 22.67
CA TYR A 116 0.36 -8.09 22.15
C TYR A 116 0.13 -6.83 22.98
N SER A 117 1.19 -6.05 23.15
CA SER A 117 1.13 -4.68 23.65
C SER A 117 1.69 -3.71 22.61
N VAL A 118 1.14 -2.50 22.58
CA VAL A 118 1.57 -1.41 21.69
C VAL A 118 2.02 -0.24 22.54
N SER A 119 3.23 0.25 22.30
CA SER A 119 3.81 1.41 22.99
C SER A 119 4.41 2.40 22.00
N VAL A 120 4.40 3.68 22.34
CA VAL A 120 5.08 4.73 21.57
C VAL A 120 6.41 5.05 22.23
N GLU A 121 7.51 4.82 21.51
CA GLU A 121 8.86 5.17 21.95
C GLU A 121 9.25 6.52 21.33
N LYS A 122 9.04 7.59 22.11
CA LYS A 122 9.19 8.98 21.62
C LYS A 122 10.60 9.29 21.16
N GLU A 123 11.61 8.82 21.90
CA GLU A 123 13.03 9.05 21.59
C GLU A 123 13.43 8.40 20.25
N GLN A 124 12.98 7.17 20.01
CA GLN A 124 13.22 6.42 18.78
C GLN A 124 12.23 6.78 17.65
N ARG A 125 11.26 7.64 17.95
CA ARG A 125 10.20 8.10 17.03
C ARG A 125 9.46 6.94 16.35
N CYS A 126 9.19 5.87 17.09
CA CYS A 126 8.54 4.68 16.57
C CYS A 126 7.40 4.17 17.47
N CYS A 127 6.51 3.38 16.88
CA CYS A 127 5.55 2.56 17.62
C CYS A 127 6.10 1.14 17.69
N VAL A 128 6.13 0.55 18.88
CA VAL A 128 6.66 -0.79 19.09
C VAL A 128 5.54 -1.73 19.50
N ILE A 129 5.49 -2.89 18.85
CA ILE A 129 4.54 -3.96 19.14
C ILE A 129 5.33 -5.11 19.72
N ARG A 130 4.98 -5.53 20.93
CA ARG A 130 5.68 -6.59 21.67
C ARG A 130 4.73 -7.70 22.03
N THR A 131 5.23 -8.93 22.06
CA THR A 131 4.52 -10.04 22.70
C THR A 131 4.86 -10.10 24.19
N SER A 132 3.89 -10.45 25.03
CA SER A 132 4.11 -10.70 26.46
C SER A 132 4.80 -12.04 26.75
N ASN A 133 4.86 -12.92 25.75
CA ASN A 133 5.45 -14.25 25.87
C ASN A 133 6.98 -14.14 25.96
N LYS A 134 7.55 -14.53 27.11
CA LYS A 134 8.99 -14.58 27.37
C LYS A 134 9.57 -15.93 26.95
N LYS A 135 9.54 -16.23 25.65
CA LYS A 135 10.36 -17.31 25.10
C LYS A 135 11.69 -16.77 24.62
#